data_AF-A0A7G9Z951-F1
#
_entry.id   AF-A0A7G9Z951-F1
#
_cell.length_a   1.000
_cell.length_b   1.000
_cell.length_c   1.000
_cell.angle_alpha   90.00
_cell.angle_beta   90.00
_cell.angle_gamma   90.00
#
_symmetry.space_group_name_H-M   'P 1'
#
loop_
_entity.id
_entity.type
_entity.pdbx_description
1 polymer ?
#
loop_
_entity_poly.entity_id
_entity_poly.type
_entity_poly.pdbx_seq_one_letter_code
_entity_poly.pdbx_strand_id
1 'polypeptide(L)'
;MAANYQAMTTEKSINEFISSELRVPIPLVKEICNRPDSVPYLARIIEEDIYWEIGGPGDAWSAIHALHLLGGIKTTEALHVLIATLRDYGEDIGNWLLGSMPSILANFGPSAIEPLKAVVLDEGLDGFVRGAASKALVVIAYNHSECREPVIKLFRQIIRDADVRDAEDSDKKCCLRKESL
;
A
#
# COMPACT_ATOMS: atom_id res chain seq x y z
N MET A 1 -31.11 19.47 -0.11
CA MET A 1 -30.01 20.40 -0.40
C MET A 1 -28.75 19.56 -0.53
N ALA A 2 -27.96 19.72 -1.60
CA ALA A 2 -26.63 19.10 -1.63
C ALA A 2 -25.75 19.80 -0.58
N ALA A 3 -25.05 19.04 0.25
CA ALA A 3 -24.11 19.60 1.22
C ALA A 3 -23.02 20.39 0.49
N ASN A 4 -22.69 21.59 0.98
CA ASN A 4 -21.60 22.40 0.44
C ASN A 4 -20.28 22.02 1.12
N TYR A 5 -19.65 20.95 0.65
CA TYR A 5 -18.41 20.42 1.23
C TYR A 5 -17.22 21.40 1.15
N GLN A 6 -17.22 22.32 0.17
CA GLN A 6 -16.16 23.32 0.02
C GLN A 6 -16.11 24.32 1.18
N ALA A 7 -17.25 24.59 1.82
CA ALA A 7 -17.32 25.49 2.96
C ALA A 7 -16.94 24.81 4.29
N MET A 8 -16.73 23.49 4.30
CA MET A 8 -16.38 22.74 5.51
C MET A 8 -14.87 22.79 5.77
N THR A 9 -14.48 22.79 7.04
CA THR A 9 -13.08 22.56 7.44
C THR A 9 -12.68 21.11 7.19
N THR A 10 -11.39 20.83 7.06
CA THR A 10 -10.89 19.47 6.79
C THR A 10 -11.35 18.49 7.86
N GLU A 11 -11.25 18.87 9.14
CA GLU A 11 -11.78 18.09 10.27
C GLU A 11 -13.28 17.76 10.13
N LYS A 12 -14.10 18.73 9.69
CA LYS A 12 -15.54 18.49 9.50
C LYS A 12 -15.80 17.53 8.35
N SER A 13 -15.05 17.66 7.26
CA SER A 13 -15.13 16.73 6.13
C SER A 13 -14.72 15.31 6.53
N ILE A 14 -13.71 15.15 7.40
CA ILE A 14 -13.30 13.85 7.94
C ILE A 14 -14.39 13.26 8.85
N ASN A 15 -15.00 14.05 9.73
CA ASN A 15 -16.08 13.56 10.59
C ASN A 15 -17.31 13.13 9.79
N GLU A 16 -17.68 13.88 8.75
CA GLU A 16 -18.76 13.49 7.82
C GLU A 16 -18.40 12.22 7.04
N PHE A 17 -17.13 12.09 6.65
CA PHE A 17 -16.61 10.91 5.97
C PHE A 17 -16.74 9.66 6.84
N ILE A 18 -16.32 9.72 8.11
CA ILE A 18 -16.46 8.61 9.07
C ILE A 18 -17.94 8.28 9.30
N SER A 19 -18.78 9.30 9.46
CA SER A 19 -20.22 9.13 9.71
C SER A 19 -20.99 8.58 8.50
N SER A 20 -20.37 8.58 7.31
CA SER A 20 -20.97 8.04 6.09
C SER A 20 -20.79 6.53 5.94
N GLU A 21 -19.96 5.91 6.80
CA GLU A 21 -19.69 4.46 6.82
C GLU A 21 -19.38 3.94 5.40
N LEU A 22 -20.11 2.93 4.93
CA LEU A 22 -19.97 2.33 3.61
C LEU A 22 -20.35 3.27 2.44
N ARG A 23 -21.17 4.29 2.67
CA ARG A 23 -21.80 5.11 1.61
C ARG A 23 -21.29 6.55 1.61
N VAL A 24 -19.98 6.70 1.49
CA VAL A 24 -19.35 8.02 1.39
C VAL A 24 -19.76 8.75 0.10
N PRO A 25 -20.31 9.99 0.19
CA PRO A 25 -20.66 10.77 -0.98
C PRO A 25 -19.44 11.10 -1.85
N ILE A 26 -19.50 10.83 -3.15
CA ILE A 26 -18.42 11.14 -4.10
C ILE A 26 -17.97 12.62 -4.06
N PRO A 27 -18.85 13.63 -3.93
CA PRO A 27 -18.39 15.01 -3.81
C PRO A 27 -17.56 15.27 -2.55
N LEU A 28 -17.85 14.58 -1.43
CA LEU A 28 -17.06 14.66 -0.20
C LEU A 28 -15.68 14.00 -0.39
N VAL A 29 -15.64 12.82 -1.02
CA VAL A 29 -14.38 12.14 -1.37
C VAL A 29 -13.48 13.04 -2.21
N LYS A 30 -14.03 13.67 -3.25
CA LYS A 30 -13.29 14.59 -4.12
C LYS A 30 -12.75 15.79 -3.34
N GLU A 31 -13.56 16.34 -2.44
CA GLU A 31 -13.14 17.46 -1.60
C GLU A 31 -11.98 17.08 -0.69
N ILE A 32 -12.04 15.91 -0.04
CA ILE A 32 -10.96 15.41 0.81
C ILE A 32 -9.69 15.15 -0.01
N CYS A 33 -9.80 14.53 -1.20
CA CYS A 33 -8.63 14.28 -2.06
C CYS A 33 -7.92 15.56 -2.51
N ASN A 34 -8.64 16.68 -2.62
CA ASN A 34 -8.06 17.97 -3.00
C ASN A 34 -7.40 18.71 -1.82
N ARG A 35 -7.37 18.11 -0.63
CA ARG A 35 -6.88 18.71 0.61
C ARG A 35 -5.69 17.91 1.16
N PRO A 36 -4.44 18.31 0.85
CA PRO A 36 -3.25 17.63 1.37
C PRO A 36 -3.18 17.61 2.90
N ASP A 37 -3.77 18.59 3.58
CA ASP A 37 -3.89 18.65 5.04
C ASP A 37 -4.84 17.59 5.62
N SER A 38 -5.54 16.81 4.78
CA SER A 38 -6.32 15.65 5.21
C SER A 38 -5.45 14.41 5.51
N VAL A 39 -4.22 14.34 4.97
CA VAL A 39 -3.35 13.16 5.11
C VAL A 39 -3.13 12.75 6.58
N PRO A 40 -2.82 13.65 7.53
CA PRO A 40 -2.64 13.26 8.93
C PRO A 40 -3.90 12.68 9.58
N TYR A 41 -5.09 13.14 9.17
CA TYR A 41 -6.35 12.60 9.68
C TYR A 41 -6.61 11.20 9.13
N LEU A 42 -6.32 10.99 7.84
CA LEU A 42 -6.47 9.68 7.20
C LEU A 42 -5.45 8.66 7.73
N ALA A 43 -4.21 9.10 8.00
CA ALA A 43 -3.20 8.27 8.64
C ALA A 43 -3.67 7.81 10.03
N ARG A 44 -4.19 8.73 10.85
CA ARG A 44 -4.74 8.41 12.16
C ARG A 44 -5.87 7.38 12.11
N ILE A 45 -6.75 7.47 11.11
CA ILE A 45 -7.84 6.48 10.91
C ILE A 45 -7.28 5.09 10.58
N ILE A 46 -6.14 5.01 9.90
CA ILE A 46 -5.49 3.74 9.55
C ILE A 46 -4.71 3.17 10.75
N GLU A 47 -4.07 4.02 11.54
CA GLU A 47 -3.21 3.65 12.67
C GLU A 47 -3.98 3.26 13.94
N GLU A 48 -5.22 3.70 14.09
CA GLU A 48 -6.03 3.39 15.29
C GLU A 48 -6.96 2.19 15.04
N ASP A 49 -6.75 1.10 15.79
CA ASP A 49 -7.49 -0.17 15.70
C ASP A 49 -9.02 0.01 15.73
N ILE A 50 -9.53 1.00 16.47
CA ILE A 50 -10.97 1.26 16.62
C ILE A 50 -11.69 1.51 15.28
N TYR A 51 -10.98 2.00 14.25
CA TYR A 51 -11.55 2.23 12.92
C TYR A 51 -11.55 0.99 12.02
N TRP A 52 -10.96 -0.11 12.47
CA TRP A 52 -10.97 -1.42 11.81
C TRP A 52 -12.05 -2.34 12.41
N GLU A 53 -12.67 -1.96 13.52
CA GLU A 53 -13.67 -2.75 14.23
C GLU A 53 -15.09 -2.52 13.68
N ILE A 54 -15.84 -3.62 13.51
CA ILE A 54 -17.28 -3.58 13.26
C ILE A 54 -17.96 -2.98 14.50
N GLY A 55 -18.82 -1.98 14.30
CA GLY A 55 -19.42 -1.18 15.37
C GLY A 55 -18.54 -0.04 15.88
N GLY A 56 -17.30 0.09 15.41
CA GLY A 56 -16.44 1.26 15.61
C GLY A 56 -16.87 2.46 14.74
N PRO A 57 -16.20 3.62 14.87
CA PRO A 57 -16.48 4.77 14.02
C PRO A 57 -16.28 4.41 12.54
N GLY A 58 -17.32 4.59 11.72
CA GLY A 58 -17.28 4.21 10.31
C GLY A 58 -17.43 2.72 10.03
N ASP A 59 -17.75 1.90 11.03
CA ASP A 59 -18.08 0.47 10.93
C ASP A 59 -17.05 -0.35 10.14
N ALA A 60 -15.76 -0.21 10.48
CA ALA A 60 -14.59 -0.74 9.78
C ALA A 60 -14.32 -0.18 8.36
N TRP A 61 -15.29 0.48 7.73
CA TRP A 61 -15.17 1.01 6.36
C TRP A 61 -14.32 2.27 6.28
N SER A 62 -14.24 3.06 7.35
CA SER A 62 -13.44 4.29 7.36
C SER A 62 -11.96 4.02 7.09
N ALA A 63 -11.36 2.98 7.68
CA ALA A 63 -9.97 2.62 7.44
C ALA A 63 -9.74 2.19 5.98
N ILE A 64 -10.63 1.34 5.45
CA ILE A 64 -10.59 0.89 4.06
C ILE A 64 -10.72 2.07 3.09
N HIS A 65 -11.65 3.00 3.35
CA HIS A 65 -11.83 4.17 2.50
C HIS A 65 -10.68 5.18 2.64
N ALA A 66 -10.08 5.31 3.83
CA ALA A 66 -8.93 6.17 4.06
C ALA A 66 -7.73 5.75 3.18
N LEU A 67 -7.48 4.45 3.02
CA LEU A 67 -6.45 3.93 2.12
C LEU A 67 -6.66 4.39 0.67
N HIS A 68 -7.90 4.37 0.18
CA HIS A 68 -8.22 4.84 -1.17
C HIS A 68 -8.07 6.35 -1.31
N LEU A 69 -8.50 7.11 -0.29
CA LEU A 69 -8.36 8.57 -0.26
C LEU A 69 -6.88 8.97 -0.34
N LEU A 70 -6.00 8.31 0.43
CA LEU A 70 -4.54 8.52 0.34
C LEU A 70 -4.00 8.26 -1.08
N GLY A 71 -4.44 7.17 -1.72
CA GLY A 71 -4.09 6.90 -3.13
C GLY A 71 -4.67 7.90 -4.13
N GLY A 72 -5.73 8.62 -3.75
CA GLY A 72 -6.32 9.72 -4.51
C GLY A 72 -5.61 11.06 -4.32
N ILE A 73 -5.07 11.31 -3.13
CA ILE A 73 -4.32 12.54 -2.76
C ILE A 73 -2.96 12.59 -3.46
N LYS A 74 -2.29 11.44 -3.60
CA LYS A 74 -1.04 11.28 -4.38
C LYS A 74 0.13 12.18 -3.94
N THR A 75 0.17 12.59 -2.67
CA THR A 75 1.33 13.29 -2.10
C THR A 75 2.40 12.30 -1.63
N THR A 76 3.63 12.78 -1.44
CA THR A 76 4.73 11.94 -0.94
C THR A 76 4.42 11.39 0.45
N GLU A 77 3.80 12.21 1.30
CA GLU A 77 3.37 11.85 2.65
C GLU A 77 2.32 10.74 2.60
N ALA A 78 1.34 10.82 1.69
CA ALA A 78 0.32 9.79 1.52
C ALA A 78 0.94 8.44 1.06
N LEU A 79 1.95 8.48 0.19
CA LEU A 79 2.68 7.28 -0.21
C LEU A 79 3.41 6.64 0.97
N HIS A 80 4.06 7.44 1.81
CA HIS A 80 4.77 6.93 2.99
C HIS A 80 3.81 6.25 3.97
N VAL A 81 2.64 6.84 4.23
CA VAL A 81 1.61 6.22 5.09
C VAL A 81 1.17 4.88 4.52
N LEU A 82 0.91 4.78 3.21
CA LEU A 82 0.50 3.53 2.58
C LEU A 82 1.60 2.46 2.60
N ILE A 83 2.87 2.84 2.43
CA ILE A 83 4.00 1.91 2.53
C ILE A 83 4.19 1.42 3.96
N ALA A 84 4.09 2.31 4.96
CA ALA A 84 4.14 1.92 6.37
C ALA A 84 3.00 0.96 6.70
N THR A 85 1.78 1.28 6.25
CA THR A 85 0.61 0.43 6.43
C THR A 85 0.81 -0.97 5.83
N LEU A 86 1.36 -1.03 4.62
CA LEU A 86 1.68 -2.29 3.94
C LEU A 86 2.70 -3.13 4.72
N ARG A 87 3.67 -2.49 5.39
CA ARG A 87 4.72 -3.18 6.17
C ARG A 87 4.20 -3.65 7.54
N ASP A 88 3.46 -2.80 8.23
CA ASP A 88 3.16 -2.99 9.65
C ASP A 88 1.83 -3.73 9.88
N TYR A 89 0.86 -3.58 8.97
CA TYR A 89 -0.48 -4.18 9.07
C TYR A 89 -0.75 -5.21 7.97
N GLY A 90 0.29 -5.72 7.32
CA GLY A 90 0.14 -6.65 6.20
C GLY A 90 -0.66 -7.91 6.56
N GLU A 91 -0.47 -8.44 7.77
CA GLU A 91 -1.19 -9.61 8.27
C GLU A 91 -2.66 -9.29 8.62
N ASP A 92 -2.90 -8.15 9.27
CA ASP A 92 -4.23 -7.72 9.75
C ASP A 92 -5.16 -7.31 8.60
N ILE A 93 -4.61 -6.69 7.56
CA ILE A 93 -5.35 -6.29 6.35
C ILE A 93 -5.74 -7.52 5.50
N GLY A 94 -5.03 -8.64 5.68
CA GLY A 94 -5.34 -9.94 5.09
C GLY A 94 -5.51 -9.90 3.56
N ASN A 95 -6.56 -10.55 3.05
CA ASN A 95 -6.83 -10.65 1.61
C ASN A 95 -6.96 -9.29 0.91
N TRP A 96 -7.27 -8.23 1.64
CA TRP A 96 -7.42 -6.89 1.08
C TRP A 96 -6.07 -6.32 0.59
N LEU A 97 -4.98 -6.70 1.27
CA LEU A 97 -3.60 -6.34 0.92
C LEU A 97 -3.22 -6.85 -0.46
N LEU A 98 -3.69 -8.03 -0.83
CA LEU A 98 -3.36 -8.69 -2.10
C LEU A 98 -4.25 -8.22 -3.26
N GLY A 99 -5.48 -7.82 -2.94
CA GLY A 99 -6.49 -7.38 -3.89
C GLY A 99 -6.30 -5.92 -4.32
N SER A 100 -6.47 -4.99 -3.38
CA SER A 100 -6.67 -3.56 -3.67
C SER A 100 -5.41 -2.72 -3.50
N MET A 101 -4.57 -3.04 -2.50
CA MET A 101 -3.37 -2.27 -2.17
C MET A 101 -2.44 -2.03 -3.38
N PRO A 102 -2.17 -3.01 -4.25
CA PRO A 102 -1.28 -2.80 -5.40
C PRO A 102 -1.79 -1.71 -6.36
N SER A 103 -3.11 -1.64 -6.57
CA SER A 103 -3.73 -0.62 -7.42
C SER A 103 -3.70 0.77 -6.78
N ILE A 104 -3.87 0.84 -5.45
CA ILE A 104 -3.77 2.09 -4.68
C ILE A 104 -2.35 2.65 -4.76
N LEU A 105 -1.34 1.80 -4.53
CA LEU A 105 0.08 2.19 -4.64
C LEU A 105 0.47 2.55 -6.08
N ALA A 106 -0.09 1.86 -7.07
CA ALA A 106 0.18 2.17 -8.47
C ALA A 106 -0.39 3.53 -8.92
N ASN A 107 -1.39 4.08 -8.22
CA ASN A 107 -1.98 5.38 -8.57
C ASN A 107 -1.00 6.56 -8.45
N PHE A 108 0.09 6.39 -7.69
CA PHE A 108 1.17 7.37 -7.56
C PHE A 108 2.05 7.41 -8.82
N GLY A 109 2.03 6.36 -9.65
CA GLY A 109 2.77 6.31 -10.91
C GLY A 109 4.29 6.20 -10.70
N PRO A 110 5.11 6.79 -11.59
CA PRO A 110 6.57 6.64 -11.58
C PRO A 110 7.25 7.07 -10.27
N SER A 111 6.67 8.00 -9.51
CA SER A 111 7.25 8.47 -8.24
C SER A 111 7.28 7.38 -7.16
N ALA A 112 6.44 6.35 -7.27
CA ALA A 112 6.40 5.25 -6.31
C ALA A 112 7.43 4.15 -6.61
N ILE A 113 8.15 4.19 -7.74
CA ILE A 113 9.04 3.09 -8.14
C ILE A 113 10.15 2.83 -7.12
N GLU A 114 10.95 3.84 -6.77
CA GLU A 114 12.07 3.63 -5.84
C GLU A 114 11.59 3.26 -4.43
N PRO A 115 10.55 3.90 -3.84
CA PRO A 115 9.97 3.46 -2.57
C PRO A 115 9.48 2.01 -2.59
N LEU A 116 8.75 1.60 -3.64
CA LEU A 116 8.24 0.23 -3.75
C LEU A 116 9.35 -0.79 -4.00
N LYS A 117 10.37 -0.42 -4.77
CA LYS A 117 11.55 -1.27 -4.99
C LYS A 117 12.29 -1.54 -3.68
N ALA A 118 12.40 -0.56 -2.78
CA ALA A 118 12.97 -0.79 -1.45
C ALA A 118 12.18 -1.86 -0.67
N VAL A 119 10.84 -1.81 -0.73
CA VAL A 119 9.98 -2.84 -0.11
C VAL A 119 10.20 -4.22 -0.74
N VAL A 120 10.28 -4.31 -2.07
CA VAL A 120 10.47 -5.59 -2.78
C VAL A 120 11.80 -6.26 -2.43
N LEU A 121 12.86 -5.46 -2.27
CA LEU A 121 14.22 -5.93 -2.00
C LEU A 121 14.50 -6.18 -0.51
N ASP A 122 13.60 -5.80 0.39
CA ASP A 122 13.75 -6.01 1.83
C ASP A 122 13.38 -7.46 2.19
N GLU A 123 14.41 -8.31 2.32
CA GLU A 123 14.24 -9.73 2.65
C GLU A 123 13.75 -9.97 4.09
N GLY A 124 13.73 -8.95 4.95
CA GLY A 124 13.14 -9.03 6.28
C GLY A 124 11.61 -8.92 6.29
N LEU A 125 11.01 -8.49 5.18
CA LEU A 125 9.55 -8.39 5.04
C LEU A 125 8.92 -9.69 4.56
N ASP A 126 7.68 -9.91 4.99
CA ASP A 126 6.88 -11.05 4.55
C ASP A 126 6.70 -11.09 3.02
N GLY A 127 6.56 -12.30 2.48
CA GLY A 127 6.42 -12.56 1.05
C GLY A 127 5.17 -11.92 0.43
N PHE A 128 4.07 -11.83 1.18
CA PHE A 128 2.83 -11.18 0.72
C PHE A 128 3.01 -9.65 0.64
N VAL A 129 3.69 -9.05 1.61
CA VAL A 129 4.04 -7.62 1.61
C VAL A 129 4.88 -7.28 0.38
N ARG A 130 5.96 -8.03 0.16
CA ARG A 130 6.85 -7.89 -1.00
C ARG A 130 6.13 -8.18 -2.32
N GLY A 131 5.22 -9.15 -2.32
CA GLY A 131 4.39 -9.52 -3.46
C GLY A 131 3.41 -8.42 -3.86
N ALA A 132 2.78 -7.75 -2.89
CA ALA A 132 1.89 -6.62 -3.14
C ALA A 132 2.65 -5.42 -3.74
N ALA A 133 3.82 -5.08 -3.19
CA ALA A 133 4.69 -4.05 -3.76
C ALA A 133 5.18 -4.41 -5.18
N SER A 134 5.53 -5.68 -5.41
CA SER A 134 5.91 -6.18 -6.73
C SER A 134 4.76 -6.02 -7.74
N LYS A 135 3.54 -6.37 -7.35
CA LYS A 135 2.35 -6.21 -8.19
C LYS A 135 2.06 -4.75 -8.51
N ALA A 136 2.27 -3.84 -7.55
CA ALA A 136 2.16 -2.40 -7.79
C ALA A 136 3.16 -1.92 -8.86
N LEU A 137 4.43 -2.34 -8.77
CA LEU A 137 5.46 -2.02 -9.77
C LEU A 137 5.08 -2.52 -11.17
N VAL A 138 4.50 -3.72 -11.28
CA VAL A 138 4.01 -4.26 -12.56
C VAL A 138 2.89 -3.39 -13.13
N VAL A 139 1.94 -2.96 -12.30
CA VAL A 139 0.85 -2.07 -12.75
C VAL A 139 1.39 -0.71 -13.20
N ILE A 140 2.36 -0.14 -12.49
CA ILE A 140 3.03 1.10 -12.89
C ILE A 140 3.72 0.91 -14.25
N ALA A 141 4.53 -0.15 -14.41
CA ALA A 141 5.23 -0.47 -15.67
C ALA A 141 4.29 -0.75 -16.86
N TYR A 142 3.08 -1.24 -16.58
CA TYR A 142 2.05 -1.44 -17.59
C TYR A 142 1.48 -0.11 -18.08
N ASN A 143 1.15 0.80 -17.15
CA ASN A 143 0.53 2.09 -17.44
C ASN A 143 1.54 3.17 -17.90
N HIS A 144 2.82 3.04 -17.53
CA HIS A 144 3.90 3.99 -17.82
C HIS A 144 5.03 3.29 -18.57
N SER A 145 5.05 3.46 -19.90
CA SER A 145 5.97 2.72 -20.78
C SER A 145 7.44 3.01 -20.49
N GLU A 146 7.76 4.24 -20.05
CA GLU A 146 9.08 4.66 -19.62
C GLU A 146 9.61 3.87 -18.41
N CYS A 147 8.72 3.31 -17.60
CA CYS A 147 9.06 2.55 -16.40
C CYS A 147 9.27 1.05 -16.66
N ARG A 148 8.91 0.56 -17.85
CA ARG A 148 8.83 -0.87 -18.15
C ARG A 148 10.18 -1.58 -18.09
N GLU A 149 11.17 -1.09 -18.82
CA GLU A 149 12.49 -1.75 -18.86
C GLU A 149 13.20 -1.72 -17.48
N PRO A 150 13.18 -0.61 -16.72
CA PRO A 150 13.68 -0.60 -15.34
C PRO A 150 13.05 -1.67 -14.44
N VAL A 151 11.72 -1.81 -14.47
CA VAL A 151 10.99 -2.79 -13.65
C VAL A 151 11.28 -4.23 -14.09
N ILE A 152 11.35 -4.50 -15.40
CA ILE A 152 11.75 -5.82 -15.91
C ILE A 152 13.17 -6.17 -15.47
N LYS A 153 14.10 -5.21 -15.55
CA LYS A 153 15.50 -5.41 -15.13
C LYS A 153 15.58 -5.77 -13.63
N LEU A 154 14.82 -5.08 -12.79
CA LEU A 154 14.71 -5.38 -11.36
C LEU A 154 14.26 -6.83 -11.13
N PHE A 155 13.16 -7.26 -11.73
CA PHE A 155 12.65 -8.63 -11.51
C PHE A 155 13.58 -9.71 -12.08
N ARG A 156 14.24 -9.47 -13.22
CA ARG A 156 15.27 -10.37 -13.75
C ARG A 156 16.44 -10.52 -12.77
N GLN A 157 16.84 -9.43 -12.11
CA GLN A 157 17.89 -9.48 -11.11
C GLN A 157 17.46 -10.30 -9.88
N ILE A 158 16.26 -10.03 -9.36
CA ILE A 158 15.71 -10.77 -8.20
C ILE A 158 15.66 -12.28 -8.46
N ILE A 159 15.21 -12.70 -9.64
CA ILE A 159 15.13 -14.13 -10.00
C ILE A 159 16.53 -14.74 -10.08
N ARG A 160 17.49 -14.07 -10.73
CA ARG A 160 18.88 -14.55 -10.82
C ARG A 160 19.53 -14.69 -9.45
N ASP A 161 19.31 -13.71 -8.58
CA ASP A 161 19.87 -13.72 -7.23
C ASP A 161 19.26 -14.84 -6.38
N ALA A 162 17.99 -15.20 -6.64
CA ALA A 162 17.36 -16.38 -6.02
C ALA A 162 17.99 -17.70 -6.49
N ASP A 163 18.20 -17.87 -7.80
CA ASP A 163 18.82 -19.09 -8.36
C ASP A 163 20.23 -19.34 -7.78
N VAL A 164 21.03 -18.28 -7.60
CA VAL A 164 22.38 -18.38 -7.02
C VAL A 164 22.33 -18.85 -5.56
N ARG A 165 21.41 -18.31 -4.76
CA ARG A 165 21.26 -18.70 -3.34
C ARG A 165 20.80 -20.14 -3.19
N ASP A 166 19.83 -20.58 -3.99
CA ASP A 166 19.34 -21.95 -3.94
C ASP A 166 20.45 -22.95 -4.27
N ALA A 167 21.33 -22.60 -5.21
CA ALA A 167 22.53 -23.39 -5.52
C ALA A 167 23.51 -23.44 -4.33
N GLU A 168 23.85 -22.30 -3.72
CA GLU A 168 24.75 -22.25 -2.56
C GLU A 168 24.21 -23.03 -1.34
N ASP A 169 22.91 -22.95 -1.07
CA ASP A 169 22.28 -23.67 0.04
C ASP A 169 22.22 -25.18 -0.21
N SER A 170 22.06 -25.59 -1.47
CA SER A 170 22.13 -27.00 -1.86
C SER A 170 23.54 -27.58 -1.69
N ASP A 171 24.58 -26.80 -2.02
CA ASP A 171 25.98 -27.19 -1.85
C ASP A 171 26.37 -27.27 -0.37
N LYS A 172 25.96 -26.30 0.47
CA LYS A 172 26.17 -26.34 1.92
C LYS A 172 25.53 -27.57 2.56
N LYS A 173 24.29 -27.91 2.18
CA LYS A 173 23.59 -29.12 2.67
C LYS A 173 24.27 -30.40 2.20
N CYS A 174 24.86 -30.42 1.01
CA CYS A 174 25.61 -31.57 0.48
C CYS A 174 26.94 -31.78 1.25
N CYS A 175 27.66 -30.72 1.57
CA CYS A 175 28.91 -30.77 2.33
C CYS A 175 28.68 -31.24 3.78
N LEU A 176 27.67 -30.70 4.48
CA LEU A 176 27.36 -31.10 5.86
C LEU A 176 26.96 -32.59 5.98
N ARG A 177 26.39 -33.17 4.92
CA ARG A 177 26.00 -34.59 4.89
C ARG A 177 27.19 -35.55 4.71
N LYS A 178 28.32 -35.07 4.16
CA LYS A 178 29.53 -35.86 3.94
C LYS A 178 30.45 -35.93 5.16
N GLU A 179 30.29 -35.01 6.12
CA GLU A 179 31.08 -34.97 7.37
C GLU A 179 30.43 -35.75 8.53
N SER A 180 29.25 -36.34 8.29
CA SER A 180 28.45 -37.09 9.29
C SER A 180 28.50 -38.62 9.12
N LEU A 181 29.41 -39.13 8.29
CA LEU A 181 29.63 -40.56 7.99
C LEU A 181 31.09 -40.94 8.27
#